data_AF-A0A2T7QFZ1-F1
#
_entry.id   AF-A0A2T7QFZ1-F1
#
_cell.length_a   1.000
_cell.length_b   1.000
_cell.length_c   1.000
_cell.angle_alpha   90.00
_cell.angle_beta   90.00
_cell.angle_gamma   90.00
#
_symmetry.space_group_name_H-M   'P 1'
#
loop_
_entity.id
_entity.type
_entity.pdbx_description
1 polymer ?
#
loop_
_entity_poly.entity_id
_entity_poly.type
_entity_poly.pdbx_seq_one_letter_code
_entity_poly.pdbx_strand_id
1 'polypeptide(L)'
;MKPKIIHQEAMDYSFKARQALEQGFYANAFDLYSKAAELESQVAEFYFDKPDLEPTRSVIIRSAAFLNIKAGMVENAKRFIFFGLLNSKDEQILSQLNNALELAVSLGQMTNDAASREFNYLNLLRQRSIHYVIEPATPVFGHSVSLESIRDFTADYLKSLKAFATSKLRQVFKLGEEIEDSFKNEIDKLINPLVTSSSYGSFKFSIANDFLSREGESQELLELKANVVAKYHNEIFVNPLNDDDIQKIKNYYSPDEVNEIFKPLTRIKSNSSPYKVGYYDSEDFNKKFVSKIVNKQRQKLLTFKPITQEDIGELENSITHRRSSQDGKVHKTTIFKQQMKSAEWNFKTNQIEPADHSPIILNEDIVVDVNFNSNTGFTVSYSDFRIENTNIEYTKALKGFYNEFYFKLKHLSKTDFKNDEEQKDWEAGKKLIGNPDLL
;
A
#
# COMPACT_ATOMS: atom_id res chain seq x y z
N MET A 1 -48.31 9.14 19.80
CA MET A 1 -46.84 9.27 19.63
C MET A 1 -46.55 10.57 18.87
N LYS A 2 -45.45 11.28 19.17
CA LYS A 2 -44.97 12.43 18.37
C LYS A 2 -43.76 11.98 17.54
N PRO A 3 -43.97 11.32 16.38
CA PRO A 3 -42.91 10.59 15.67
C PRO A 3 -41.73 11.48 15.26
N LYS A 4 -42.01 12.74 14.87
CA LYS A 4 -40.96 13.70 14.50
C LYS A 4 -40.00 14.03 15.66
N ILE A 5 -40.53 14.13 16.89
CA ILE A 5 -39.70 14.45 18.07
C ILE A 5 -38.82 13.26 18.42
N ILE A 6 -39.40 12.06 18.40
CA ILE A 6 -38.69 10.81 18.74
C ILE A 6 -37.62 10.50 17.69
N HIS A 7 -37.89 10.73 16.40
CA HIS A 7 -36.89 10.63 15.34
C HIS A 7 -35.72 11.58 15.57
N GLN A 8 -35.99 12.85 15.92
CA GLN A 8 -34.93 13.82 16.20
C GLN A 8 -34.06 13.36 17.38
N GLU A 9 -34.68 12.86 18.44
CA GLU A 9 -33.98 12.32 19.60
C GLU A 9 -33.12 11.10 19.23
N ALA A 10 -33.63 10.19 18.40
CA ALA A 10 -32.86 9.05 17.88
C ALA A 10 -31.63 9.50 17.09
N MET A 11 -31.78 10.52 16.23
CA MET A 11 -30.66 11.08 15.48
C MET A 11 -29.62 11.73 16.41
N ASP A 12 -30.06 12.46 17.42
CA ASP A 12 -29.16 13.08 18.41
C ASP A 12 -28.34 12.03 19.17
N TYR A 13 -28.96 10.91 19.57
CA TYR A 13 -28.23 9.78 20.15
C TYR A 13 -27.26 9.14 19.16
N SER A 14 -27.64 8.97 17.89
CA SER A 14 -26.75 8.45 16.86
C SER A 14 -25.54 9.37 16.61
N PHE A 15 -25.70 10.69 16.69
CA PHE A 15 -24.59 11.63 16.56
C PHE A 15 -23.63 11.54 17.75
N LYS A 16 -24.17 11.48 18.98
CA LYS A 16 -23.36 11.27 20.20
C LYS A 16 -22.62 9.94 20.17
N ALA A 17 -23.26 8.87 19.70
CA ALA A 17 -22.66 7.55 19.55
C ALA A 17 -21.46 7.58 18.59
N ARG A 18 -21.60 8.29 17.46
CA ARG A 18 -20.50 8.49 16.50
C ARG A 18 -19.33 9.24 17.15
N GLN A 19 -19.60 10.32 17.89
CA GLN A 19 -18.55 11.07 18.59
C GLN A 19 -17.83 10.20 19.62
N ALA A 20 -18.57 9.43 20.41
CA ALA A 20 -17.99 8.49 21.38
C ALA A 20 -17.11 7.43 20.70
N LEU A 21 -17.53 6.92 19.54
CA LEU A 21 -16.76 5.97 18.73
C LEU A 21 -15.46 6.59 18.21
N GLU A 22 -15.52 7.81 17.69
CA GLU A 22 -14.34 8.56 17.21
C GLU A 22 -13.34 8.84 18.34
N GLN A 23 -13.82 8.96 19.58
CA GLN A 23 -13.01 9.12 20.80
C GLN A 23 -12.55 7.79 21.43
N GLY A 24 -12.89 6.64 20.84
CA GLY A 24 -12.51 5.31 21.35
C GLY A 24 -13.35 4.81 22.53
N PHE A 25 -14.45 5.48 22.89
CA PHE A 25 -15.36 5.06 23.95
C PHE A 25 -16.38 4.03 23.43
N TYR A 26 -15.93 2.84 23.05
CA TYR A 26 -16.74 1.82 22.37
C TYR A 26 -17.97 1.36 23.15
N ALA A 27 -17.85 1.14 24.47
CA ALA A 27 -18.97 0.74 25.31
C ALA A 27 -20.06 1.82 25.36
N ASN A 28 -19.66 3.09 25.52
CA ASN A 28 -20.58 4.22 25.49
C ASN A 28 -21.23 4.38 24.10
N ALA A 29 -20.46 4.22 23.03
CA ALA A 29 -20.98 4.24 21.66
C ALA A 29 -22.03 3.14 21.44
N PHE A 30 -21.81 1.93 21.94
CA PHE A 30 -22.76 0.82 21.89
C PHE A 30 -24.08 1.16 22.59
N ASP A 31 -24.03 1.68 23.82
CA ASP A 31 -25.22 2.05 24.58
C ASP A 31 -26.01 3.17 23.88
N LEU A 32 -25.32 4.17 23.34
CA LEU A 32 -25.94 5.28 22.61
C LEU A 32 -26.56 4.82 21.29
N TYR A 33 -25.91 3.93 20.55
CA TYR A 33 -26.50 3.34 19.34
C TYR A 33 -27.71 2.46 19.66
N SER A 34 -27.67 1.71 20.75
CA SER A 34 -28.80 0.89 21.20
C SER A 34 -30.03 1.76 21.49
N LYS A 35 -29.86 2.86 22.21
CA LYS A 35 -30.93 3.84 22.47
C LYS A 35 -31.47 4.47 21.18
N ALA A 36 -30.57 4.87 20.26
CA ALA A 36 -30.98 5.41 18.97
C ALA A 36 -31.81 4.40 18.16
N ALA A 37 -31.37 3.14 18.12
CA ALA A 37 -32.05 2.07 17.41
C ALA A 37 -33.43 1.77 18.00
N GLU A 38 -33.57 1.72 19.33
CA GLU A 38 -34.86 1.52 20.00
C GLU A 38 -35.87 2.63 19.67
N LEU A 39 -35.45 3.89 19.76
CA LEU A 39 -36.32 5.03 19.45
C LEU A 39 -36.72 5.04 17.96
N GLU A 40 -35.77 4.85 17.05
CA GLU A 40 -36.07 4.85 15.62
C GLU A 40 -36.93 3.65 15.22
N SER A 41 -36.77 2.51 15.89
CA SER A 41 -37.62 1.32 15.67
C SER A 41 -39.08 1.62 16.00
N GLN A 42 -39.35 2.31 17.11
CA GLN A 42 -40.72 2.74 17.45
C GLN A 42 -41.30 3.66 16.39
N VAL A 43 -40.48 4.59 15.85
CA VAL A 43 -40.92 5.51 14.79
C VAL A 43 -41.21 4.73 13.51
N ALA A 44 -40.33 3.81 13.11
CA ALA A 44 -40.51 2.99 11.91
C ALA A 44 -41.74 2.10 11.99
N GLU A 45 -41.97 1.43 13.13
CA GLU A 45 -43.18 0.64 13.37
C GLU A 45 -44.45 1.48 13.26
N PHE A 46 -44.43 2.72 13.75
CA PHE A 46 -45.55 3.66 13.55
C PHE A 46 -45.81 3.97 12.07
N TYR A 47 -44.81 3.92 11.18
CA TYR A 47 -45.01 4.19 9.75
C TYR A 47 -45.33 2.94 8.91
N PHE A 48 -45.28 1.72 9.46
CA PHE A 48 -45.50 0.49 8.68
C PHE A 48 -46.81 0.49 7.90
N ASP A 49 -47.90 0.89 8.55
CA ASP A 49 -49.27 0.90 8.03
C ASP A 49 -49.67 2.21 7.33
N LYS A 50 -48.70 3.08 6.99
CA LYS A 50 -48.97 4.43 6.42
C LYS A 50 -48.35 4.62 5.03
N PRO A 51 -48.78 3.83 4.02
CA PRO A 51 -48.25 3.94 2.65
C PRO A 51 -48.51 5.31 2.02
N ASP A 52 -49.48 6.08 2.50
CA ASP A 52 -49.79 7.42 2.00
C ASP A 52 -48.75 8.47 2.42
N LEU A 53 -47.82 8.12 3.31
CA LEU A 53 -46.75 9.00 3.81
C LEU A 53 -45.39 8.72 3.17
N GLU A 54 -45.36 8.14 1.97
CA GLU A 54 -44.12 8.08 1.18
C GLU A 54 -43.70 9.49 0.72
N PRO A 55 -42.38 9.77 0.64
CA PRO A 55 -41.24 8.87 0.86
C PRO A 55 -40.82 8.75 2.34
N THR A 56 -41.45 9.50 3.26
CA THR A 56 -41.05 9.56 4.67
C THR A 56 -41.05 8.17 5.32
N ARG A 57 -42.07 7.35 5.03
CA ARG A 57 -42.15 5.96 5.49
C ARG A 57 -40.90 5.17 5.10
N SER A 58 -40.57 5.10 3.81
CA SER A 58 -39.40 4.36 3.31
C SER A 58 -38.08 4.89 3.89
N VAL A 59 -37.95 6.22 4.04
CA VAL A 59 -36.75 6.85 4.63
C VAL A 59 -36.57 6.45 6.09
N ILE A 60 -37.63 6.46 6.89
CA ILE A 60 -37.58 6.08 8.30
C ILE A 60 -37.31 4.58 8.47
N ILE A 61 -37.94 3.72 7.67
CA ILE A 61 -37.69 2.26 7.70
C ILE A 61 -36.22 1.96 7.42
N ARG A 62 -35.66 2.62 6.39
CA ARG A 62 -34.25 2.51 6.06
C ARG A 62 -33.36 3.03 7.20
N SER A 63 -33.71 4.16 7.80
CA SER A 63 -32.99 4.71 8.96
C SER A 63 -32.96 3.73 10.13
N ALA A 64 -34.11 3.14 10.48
CA ALA A 64 -34.22 2.14 11.53
C ALA A 64 -33.38 0.89 11.24
N ALA A 65 -33.38 0.41 9.98
CA ALA A 65 -32.53 -0.70 9.57
C ALA A 65 -31.05 -0.43 9.86
N PHE A 66 -30.50 0.71 9.41
CA PHE A 66 -29.10 1.04 9.63
C PHE A 66 -28.77 1.31 11.11
N LEU A 67 -29.66 1.94 11.88
CA LEU A 67 -29.43 2.14 13.32
C LEU A 67 -29.40 0.81 14.08
N ASN A 68 -30.28 -0.14 13.73
CA ASN A 68 -30.25 -1.47 14.32
C ASN A 68 -28.97 -2.23 13.96
N ILE A 69 -28.44 -2.08 12.73
CA ILE A 69 -27.11 -2.63 12.38
C ILE A 69 -26.01 -1.99 13.23
N LYS A 70 -26.01 -0.65 13.40
CA LYS A 70 -25.04 0.06 14.26
C LYS A 70 -25.10 -0.39 15.72
N ALA A 71 -26.30 -0.71 16.21
CA ALA A 71 -26.49 -1.26 17.55
C ALA A 71 -26.20 -2.76 17.66
N GLY A 72 -25.88 -3.43 16.54
CA GLY A 72 -25.72 -4.88 16.48
C GLY A 72 -27.02 -5.66 16.71
N MET A 73 -28.17 -5.01 16.69
CA MET A 73 -29.50 -5.63 16.79
C MET A 73 -29.91 -6.22 15.43
N VAL A 74 -29.15 -7.23 14.98
CA VAL A 74 -29.19 -7.73 13.60
C VAL A 74 -30.57 -8.25 13.19
N GLU A 75 -31.27 -8.97 14.05
CA GLU A 75 -32.60 -9.51 13.73
C GLU A 75 -33.65 -8.41 13.56
N ASN A 76 -33.59 -7.37 14.40
CA ASN A 76 -34.46 -6.20 14.23
C ASN A 76 -34.12 -5.46 12.93
N ALA A 77 -32.84 -5.31 12.59
CA ALA A 77 -32.43 -4.73 11.32
C ALA A 77 -33.02 -5.50 10.13
N LYS A 78 -32.90 -6.84 10.10
CA LYS A 78 -33.47 -7.69 9.05
C LYS A 78 -34.98 -7.49 8.89
N ARG A 79 -35.72 -7.38 10.01
CA ARG A 79 -37.16 -7.08 9.97
C ARG A 79 -37.47 -5.79 9.22
N PHE A 80 -36.77 -4.70 9.54
CA PHE A 80 -36.96 -3.42 8.83
C PHE A 80 -36.49 -3.48 7.37
N ILE A 81 -35.39 -4.17 7.09
CA ILE A 81 -34.85 -4.35 5.74
C ILE A 81 -35.85 -5.08 4.85
N PHE A 82 -36.33 -6.25 5.27
CA PHE A 82 -37.30 -7.02 4.49
C PHE A 82 -38.60 -6.26 4.29
N PHE A 83 -39.07 -5.55 5.33
CA PHE A 83 -40.23 -4.69 5.20
C PHE A 83 -40.01 -3.62 4.12
N GLY A 84 -38.90 -2.90 4.18
CA GLY A 84 -38.57 -1.86 3.21
C GLY A 84 -38.39 -2.39 1.79
N LEU A 85 -37.73 -3.54 1.61
CA LEU A 85 -37.53 -4.17 0.30
C LEU A 85 -38.85 -4.61 -0.35
N LEU A 86 -39.82 -5.05 0.44
CA LEU A 86 -41.13 -5.47 -0.07
C LEU A 86 -42.07 -4.31 -0.35
N ASN A 87 -41.88 -3.16 0.31
CA ASN A 87 -42.88 -2.08 0.34
C ASN A 87 -42.41 -0.75 -0.26
N SER A 88 -41.11 -0.54 -0.44
CA SER A 88 -40.57 0.67 -1.07
C SER A 88 -40.62 0.55 -2.59
N LYS A 89 -40.88 1.69 -3.26
CA LYS A 89 -40.75 1.83 -4.73
C LYS A 89 -39.54 2.67 -5.14
N ASP A 90 -38.84 3.26 -4.16
CA ASP A 90 -37.66 4.09 -4.41
C ASP A 90 -36.43 3.21 -4.64
N GLU A 91 -35.89 3.25 -5.86
CA GLU A 91 -34.75 2.43 -6.28
C GLU A 91 -33.49 2.68 -5.44
N GLN A 92 -33.24 3.92 -5.00
CA GLN A 92 -32.08 4.23 -4.17
C GLN A 92 -32.23 3.62 -2.77
N ILE A 93 -33.43 3.71 -2.19
CA ILE A 93 -33.71 3.08 -0.90
C ILE A 93 -33.61 1.56 -1.02
N LEU A 94 -34.14 0.96 -2.08
CA LEU A 94 -34.02 -0.48 -2.33
C LEU A 94 -32.56 -0.92 -2.45
N SER A 95 -31.73 -0.16 -3.19
CA SER A 95 -30.30 -0.43 -3.29
C SER A 95 -29.60 -0.36 -1.93
N GLN A 96 -29.89 0.69 -1.13
CA GLN A 96 -29.31 0.85 0.20
C GLN A 96 -29.75 -0.25 1.17
N LEU A 97 -30.99 -0.73 1.08
CA LEU A 97 -31.50 -1.84 1.88
C LEU A 97 -30.91 -3.19 1.47
N ASN A 98 -30.63 -3.42 0.18
CA ASN A 98 -29.91 -4.60 -0.27
C ASN A 98 -28.47 -4.62 0.30
N ASN A 99 -27.78 -3.49 0.27
CA ASN A 99 -26.46 -3.36 0.91
C ASN A 99 -26.57 -3.62 2.43
N ALA A 100 -27.60 -3.08 3.08
CA ALA A 100 -27.86 -3.33 4.50
C ALA A 100 -28.14 -4.82 4.80
N LEU A 101 -28.80 -5.53 3.88
CA LEU A 101 -29.07 -6.96 4.01
C LEU A 101 -27.78 -7.77 3.99
N GLU A 102 -26.88 -7.49 3.05
CA GLU A 102 -25.57 -8.15 2.97
C GLU A 102 -24.78 -7.97 4.28
N LEU A 103 -24.78 -6.75 4.81
CA LEU A 103 -24.16 -6.43 6.11
C LEU A 103 -24.82 -7.21 7.25
N ALA A 104 -26.15 -7.18 7.35
CA ALA A 104 -26.90 -7.87 8.41
C ALA A 104 -26.70 -9.40 8.36
N VAL A 105 -26.60 -9.99 7.16
CA VAL A 105 -26.29 -11.42 6.99
C VAL A 105 -24.88 -11.73 7.48
N SER A 106 -23.88 -10.91 7.11
CA SER A 106 -22.49 -11.11 7.53
C SER A 106 -22.29 -11.05 9.06
N LEU A 107 -23.12 -10.28 9.76
CA LEU A 107 -23.06 -10.09 11.22
C LEU A 107 -23.96 -11.08 11.99
N GLY A 108 -24.79 -11.87 11.31
CA GLY A 108 -25.90 -12.60 11.92
C GLY A 108 -25.55 -13.71 12.91
N GLN A 109 -24.28 -14.14 12.97
CA GLN A 109 -23.81 -15.15 13.93
C GLN A 109 -23.14 -14.55 15.17
N MET A 110 -23.03 -13.22 15.24
CA MET A 110 -22.37 -12.51 16.33
C MET A 110 -23.37 -12.11 17.42
N THR A 111 -22.87 -11.89 18.65
CA THR A 111 -23.66 -11.22 19.70
C THR A 111 -23.89 -9.75 19.34
N ASN A 112 -24.89 -9.09 19.93
CA ASN A 112 -25.17 -7.68 19.61
C ASN A 112 -23.95 -6.75 19.83
N ASP A 113 -23.23 -6.91 20.96
CA ASP A 113 -22.02 -6.11 21.22
C ASP A 113 -20.92 -6.40 20.18
N ALA A 114 -20.66 -7.67 19.86
CA ALA A 114 -19.67 -8.04 18.85
C ALA A 114 -20.05 -7.54 17.44
N ALA A 115 -21.31 -7.69 17.04
CA ALA A 115 -21.83 -7.21 15.76
C ALA A 115 -21.74 -5.69 15.63
N SER A 116 -22.11 -4.97 16.70
CA SER A 116 -22.01 -3.52 16.77
C SER A 116 -20.55 -3.07 16.64
N ARG A 117 -19.63 -3.68 17.40
CA ARG A 117 -18.20 -3.37 17.33
C ARG A 117 -17.64 -3.63 15.95
N GLU A 118 -17.89 -4.80 15.37
CA GLU A 118 -17.41 -5.18 14.04
C GLU A 118 -17.89 -4.19 12.97
N PHE A 119 -19.20 -3.92 12.93
CA PHE A 119 -19.78 -3.01 11.94
C PHE A 119 -19.20 -1.59 12.05
N ASN A 120 -19.16 -1.06 13.27
CA ASN A 120 -18.70 0.31 13.51
C ASN A 120 -17.19 0.45 13.27
N TYR A 121 -16.41 -0.57 13.66
CA TYR A 121 -14.98 -0.64 13.37
C TYR A 121 -14.73 -0.63 11.86
N LEU A 122 -15.33 -1.55 11.11
CA LEU A 122 -15.15 -1.64 9.65
C LEU A 122 -15.58 -0.36 8.94
N ASN A 123 -16.66 0.29 9.37
CA ASN A 123 -17.09 1.55 8.78
C ASN A 123 -16.10 2.68 9.02
N LEU A 124 -15.59 2.83 10.25
CA LEU A 124 -14.60 3.87 10.52
C LEU A 124 -13.29 3.58 9.78
N LEU A 125 -12.91 2.30 9.67
CA LEU A 125 -11.76 1.86 8.90
C LEU A 125 -11.91 2.21 7.40
N ARG A 126 -13.10 1.98 6.81
CA ARG A 126 -13.41 2.36 5.43
C ARG A 126 -13.39 3.88 5.22
N GLN A 127 -13.94 4.66 6.14
CA GLN A 127 -13.91 6.12 6.08
C GLN A 127 -12.48 6.69 6.10
N ARG A 128 -11.56 6.01 6.78
CA ARG A 128 -10.14 6.37 6.86
C ARG A 128 -9.28 5.71 5.77
N SER A 129 -9.89 4.94 4.88
CA SER A 129 -9.15 4.19 3.88
C SER A 129 -8.85 5.03 2.64
N ILE A 130 -7.73 4.72 2.01
CA ILE A 130 -7.35 5.25 0.71
C ILE A 130 -7.68 4.20 -0.35
N HIS A 131 -8.45 4.61 -1.37
CA HIS A 131 -8.88 3.76 -2.46
C HIS A 131 -7.81 3.69 -3.55
N TYR A 132 -7.29 2.48 -3.79
CA TYR A 132 -6.34 2.19 -4.85
C TYR A 132 -6.94 1.28 -5.92
N VAL A 133 -6.42 1.41 -7.13
CA VAL A 133 -6.75 0.58 -8.28
C VAL A 133 -5.44 0.10 -8.89
N ILE A 134 -5.24 -1.22 -8.98
CA ILE A 134 -4.14 -1.78 -9.76
C ILE A 134 -4.69 -2.23 -11.11
N GLU A 135 -4.03 -1.80 -12.17
CA GLU A 135 -4.35 -2.18 -13.55
C GLU A 135 -3.10 -2.77 -14.21
N PRO A 136 -3.23 -3.76 -15.10
CA PRO A 136 -2.09 -4.28 -15.83
C PRO A 136 -1.46 -3.18 -16.71
N ALA A 137 -0.14 -3.15 -16.78
CA ALA A 137 0.57 -2.20 -17.62
C ALA A 137 0.28 -2.46 -19.11
N THR A 138 0.21 -3.75 -19.46
CA THR A 138 -0.16 -4.29 -20.76
C THR A 138 -1.35 -5.24 -20.61
N PRO A 139 -2.47 -5.04 -21.31
CA PRO A 139 -3.71 -5.80 -21.09
C PRO A 139 -3.69 -7.17 -21.80
N VAL A 140 -2.68 -8.00 -21.53
CA VAL A 140 -2.52 -9.34 -22.16
C VAL A 140 -3.72 -10.25 -21.83
N PHE A 141 -4.21 -10.18 -20.59
CA PHE A 141 -5.39 -10.92 -20.12
C PHE A 141 -6.55 -9.95 -19.79
N GLY A 142 -6.75 -8.94 -20.64
CA GLY A 142 -7.72 -7.87 -20.41
C GLY A 142 -7.31 -6.97 -19.24
N HIS A 143 -8.27 -6.59 -18.40
CA HIS A 143 -8.04 -5.74 -17.21
C HIS A 143 -7.70 -6.53 -15.93
N SER A 144 -7.50 -7.83 -16.04
CA SER A 144 -7.15 -8.70 -14.93
C SER A 144 -5.71 -8.43 -14.47
N VAL A 145 -5.50 -8.49 -13.16
CA VAL A 145 -4.17 -8.34 -12.53
C VAL A 145 -3.74 -9.69 -11.98
N SER A 146 -2.48 -10.09 -12.20
CA SER A 146 -1.95 -11.35 -11.67
C SER A 146 -1.79 -11.30 -10.15
N LEU A 147 -1.86 -12.46 -9.50
CA LEU A 147 -1.55 -12.56 -8.06
C LEU A 147 -0.12 -12.12 -7.74
N GLU A 148 0.81 -12.34 -8.67
CA GLU A 148 2.19 -11.85 -8.56
C GLU A 148 2.23 -10.32 -8.53
N SER A 149 1.50 -9.65 -9.40
CA SER A 149 1.41 -8.17 -9.40
C SER A 149 0.84 -7.64 -8.07
N ILE A 150 -0.17 -8.31 -7.52
CA ILE A 150 -0.74 -7.95 -6.21
C ILE A 150 0.28 -8.18 -5.10
N ARG A 151 0.98 -9.32 -5.10
CA ARG A 151 2.04 -9.63 -4.13
C ARG A 151 3.16 -8.61 -4.20
N ASP A 152 3.65 -8.29 -5.39
CA ASP A 152 4.77 -7.38 -5.59
C ASP A 152 4.41 -5.96 -5.13
N PHE A 153 3.21 -5.48 -5.50
CA PHE A 153 2.68 -4.22 -4.98
C PHE A 153 2.58 -4.22 -3.46
N THR A 154 1.92 -5.22 -2.88
CA THR A 154 1.65 -5.26 -1.43
C THR A 154 2.93 -5.36 -0.61
N ALA A 155 3.91 -6.15 -1.07
CA ALA A 155 5.20 -6.29 -0.41
C ALA A 155 6.01 -4.98 -0.41
N ASP A 156 6.16 -4.34 -1.58
CA ASP A 156 6.92 -3.10 -1.69
C ASP A 156 6.21 -1.91 -1.03
N TYR A 157 4.88 -1.86 -1.15
CA TYR A 157 4.07 -0.81 -0.51
C TYR A 157 4.21 -0.90 1.01
N LEU A 158 4.09 -2.10 1.56
CA LEU A 158 4.22 -2.34 2.99
C LEU A 158 5.63 -1.98 3.50
N LYS A 159 6.67 -2.37 2.76
CA LYS A 159 8.06 -2.04 3.11
C LYS A 159 8.29 -0.52 3.15
N SER A 160 7.83 0.19 2.13
CA SER A 160 7.95 1.66 2.07
C SER A 160 7.13 2.36 3.17
N LEU A 161 5.88 1.94 3.39
CA LEU A 161 5.01 2.49 4.42
C LEU A 161 5.59 2.29 5.82
N LYS A 162 6.12 1.10 6.12
CA LYS A 162 6.74 0.81 7.43
C LYS A 162 8.00 1.64 7.66
N ALA A 163 8.84 1.81 6.64
CA ALA A 163 10.00 2.70 6.75
C ALA A 163 9.58 4.15 7.02
N PHE A 164 8.55 4.63 6.32
CA PHE A 164 8.00 5.97 6.55
C PHE A 164 7.42 6.12 7.96
N ALA A 165 6.64 5.13 8.41
CA ALA A 165 6.06 5.13 9.76
C ALA A 165 7.14 5.13 10.85
N THR A 166 8.20 4.33 10.66
CA THR A 166 9.36 4.28 11.56
C THR A 166 10.03 5.65 11.66
N SER A 167 10.25 6.32 10.52
CA SER A 167 10.82 7.68 10.51
C SER A 167 9.93 8.69 11.23
N LYS A 168 8.61 8.67 10.98
CA LYS A 168 7.68 9.56 11.70
C LYS A 168 7.64 9.28 13.21
N LEU A 169 7.69 8.01 13.62
CA LEU A 169 7.76 7.63 15.04
C LEU A 169 9.04 8.15 15.70
N ARG A 170 10.21 8.01 15.05
CA ARG A 170 11.47 8.58 15.54
C ARG A 170 11.35 10.07 15.82
N GLN A 171 10.71 10.80 14.90
CA GLN A 171 10.53 12.24 15.03
C GLN A 171 9.58 12.61 16.19
N VAL A 172 8.46 11.90 16.33
CA VAL A 172 7.47 12.15 17.40
C VAL A 172 8.08 11.86 18.78
N PHE A 173 8.79 10.74 18.93
CA PHE A 173 9.34 10.30 20.21
C PHE A 173 10.78 10.77 20.48
N LYS A 174 11.39 11.51 19.55
CA LYS A 174 12.81 11.95 19.60
C LYS A 174 13.76 10.80 19.93
N LEU A 175 13.49 9.62 19.37
CA LEU A 175 14.30 8.43 19.59
C LEU A 175 15.66 8.62 18.89
N GLY A 176 16.74 8.16 19.53
CA GLY A 176 18.07 8.12 18.93
C GLY A 176 18.16 7.18 17.73
N GLU A 177 19.32 7.12 17.07
CA GLU A 177 19.53 6.29 15.87
C GLU A 177 19.40 4.78 16.15
N GLU A 178 19.75 4.34 17.35
CA GLU A 178 19.58 2.96 17.80
C GLU A 178 18.17 2.72 18.32
N ILE A 179 17.30 2.26 17.42
CA ILE A 179 16.04 1.63 17.79
C ILE A 179 16.36 0.18 18.20
N GLU A 180 16.07 -0.21 19.44
CA GLU A 180 16.13 -1.63 19.84
C GLU A 180 15.26 -2.48 18.90
N ASP A 181 15.73 -3.67 18.51
CA ASP A 181 14.95 -4.60 17.66
C ASP A 181 13.57 -4.95 18.25
N SER A 182 13.40 -4.80 19.56
CA SER A 182 12.12 -4.88 20.28
C SER A 182 11.08 -3.91 19.73
N PHE A 183 11.49 -2.67 19.43
CA PHE A 183 10.62 -1.59 18.95
C PHE A 183 10.29 -1.74 17.46
N LYS A 184 11.21 -2.25 16.63
CA LYS A 184 10.89 -2.60 15.23
C LYS A 184 9.78 -3.65 15.15
N ASN A 185 9.86 -4.68 15.99
CA ASN A 185 8.81 -5.70 16.09
C ASN A 185 7.47 -5.13 16.57
N GLU A 186 7.49 -4.06 17.38
CA GLU A 186 6.29 -3.37 17.82
C GLU A 186 5.68 -2.52 16.70
N ILE A 187 6.51 -1.81 15.92
CA ILE A 187 6.08 -1.10 14.70
C ILE A 187 5.41 -2.06 13.72
N ASP A 188 5.97 -3.25 13.51
CA ASP A 188 5.40 -4.26 12.63
C ASP A 188 3.99 -4.69 13.08
N LYS A 189 3.71 -4.68 14.38
CA LYS A 189 2.38 -4.96 14.94
C LYS A 189 1.44 -3.76 14.91
N LEU A 190 1.97 -2.53 14.89
CA LEU A 190 1.19 -1.28 14.89
C LEU A 190 0.85 -0.81 13.48
N ILE A 191 1.73 -1.05 12.53
CA ILE A 191 1.66 -0.64 11.13
C ILE A 191 1.43 -1.87 10.28
N ASN A 192 0.17 -2.30 10.27
CA ASN A 192 -0.30 -3.42 9.47
C ASN A 192 -1.54 -2.96 8.70
N PRO A 193 -1.36 -2.30 7.54
CA PRO A 193 -2.48 -1.86 6.72
C PRO A 193 -3.43 -3.02 6.38
N LEU A 194 -4.72 -2.78 6.55
CA LEU A 194 -5.80 -3.72 6.30
C LEU A 194 -6.50 -3.36 4.99
N VAL A 195 -6.82 -4.39 4.20
CA VAL A 195 -7.72 -4.26 3.04
C VAL A 195 -9.16 -4.18 3.56
N THR A 196 -9.85 -3.06 3.32
CA THR A 196 -11.18 -2.80 3.89
C THR A 196 -12.34 -3.14 2.95
N SER A 197 -12.04 -3.29 1.65
CA SER A 197 -12.97 -3.67 0.59
C SER A 197 -12.20 -4.17 -0.63
N SER A 198 -12.83 -5.03 -1.44
CA SER A 198 -12.38 -5.43 -2.78
C SER A 198 -13.58 -5.44 -3.73
N SER A 199 -13.40 -5.06 -5.00
CA SER A 199 -14.49 -5.03 -6.01
C SER A 199 -14.09 -5.67 -7.34
N TYR A 200 -15.10 -6.10 -8.12
CA TYR A 200 -14.94 -6.89 -9.35
C TYR A 200 -14.31 -6.08 -10.51
N GLY A 201 -13.40 -6.71 -11.26
CA GLY A 201 -12.60 -6.09 -12.32
C GLY A 201 -11.11 -6.02 -11.96
N SER A 202 -10.36 -5.08 -12.56
CA SER A 202 -9.04 -4.61 -12.08
C SER A 202 -8.99 -4.61 -10.54
N PHE A 203 -7.90 -5.03 -9.89
CA PHE A 203 -7.87 -5.17 -8.43
C PHE A 203 -8.05 -3.80 -7.76
N LYS A 204 -9.29 -3.53 -7.33
CA LYS A 204 -9.74 -2.30 -6.67
C LYS A 204 -9.93 -2.59 -5.20
N PHE A 205 -9.17 -1.90 -4.36
CA PHE A 205 -9.12 -2.16 -2.94
C PHE A 205 -8.85 -0.88 -2.19
N SER A 206 -9.13 -0.88 -0.90
CA SER A 206 -8.89 0.28 -0.06
C SER A 206 -8.05 -0.12 1.13
N ILE A 207 -7.08 0.72 1.48
CA ILE A 207 -6.14 0.46 2.56
C ILE A 207 -6.36 1.47 3.67
N ALA A 208 -6.48 0.98 4.90
CA ALA A 208 -6.37 1.79 6.12
C ALA A 208 -5.47 1.08 7.12
N ASN A 209 -4.86 1.82 8.04
CA ASN A 209 -4.20 1.20 9.19
C ASN A 209 -5.23 1.02 10.32
N ASP A 210 -5.02 0.02 11.18
CA ASP A 210 -5.76 -0.11 12.44
C ASP A 210 -5.64 1.20 13.24
N PHE A 211 -6.66 1.53 14.03
CA PHE A 211 -6.70 2.73 14.87
C PHE A 211 -7.17 2.44 16.30
N LEU A 212 -7.43 1.18 16.64
CA LEU A 212 -7.85 0.80 17.99
C LEU A 212 -6.73 1.10 19.00
N SER A 213 -7.08 1.71 20.12
CA SER A 213 -6.13 1.96 21.21
C SER A 213 -5.78 0.67 21.94
N ARG A 214 -4.50 0.48 22.24
CA ARG A 214 -4.01 -0.52 23.18
C ARG A 214 -3.70 0.14 24.52
N GLU A 215 -3.67 -0.66 25.58
CA GLU A 215 -3.40 -0.18 26.93
C GLU A 215 -1.99 0.43 26.99
N GLY A 216 -1.89 1.66 27.51
CA GLY A 216 -0.62 2.39 27.64
C GLY A 216 -0.18 3.17 26.40
N GLU A 217 -0.92 3.17 25.29
CA GLU A 217 -0.59 3.98 24.11
C GLU A 217 -0.86 5.48 24.33
N SER A 218 0.06 6.34 23.89
CA SER A 218 -0.11 7.79 23.96
C SER A 218 -1.06 8.32 22.87
N GLN A 219 -1.66 9.49 23.09
CA GLN A 219 -2.57 10.09 22.12
C GLN A 219 -1.87 10.38 20.78
N GLU A 220 -0.61 10.82 20.82
CA GLU A 220 0.20 11.08 19.63
C GLU A 220 0.45 9.80 18.81
N LEU A 221 0.66 8.66 19.49
CA LEU A 221 0.80 7.36 18.83
C LEU A 221 -0.51 6.94 18.16
N LEU A 222 -1.65 7.12 18.83
CA LEU A 222 -2.97 6.82 18.27
C LEU A 222 -3.27 7.68 17.04
N GLU A 223 -2.97 8.98 17.11
CA GLU A 223 -3.14 9.90 15.99
C GLU A 223 -2.24 9.55 14.81
N LEU A 224 -0.98 9.16 15.08
CA LEU A 224 -0.10 8.67 14.02
C LEU A 224 -0.64 7.37 13.42
N LYS A 225 -0.97 6.38 14.26
CA LYS A 225 -1.47 5.07 13.86
C LYS A 225 -2.72 5.20 12.98
N ALA A 226 -3.67 6.06 13.35
CA ALA A 226 -4.91 6.30 12.62
C ALA A 226 -4.71 6.98 11.27
N ASN A 227 -3.65 7.78 11.10
CA ASN A 227 -3.46 8.66 9.94
C ASN A 227 -2.24 8.31 9.09
N VAL A 228 -1.43 7.33 9.48
CA VAL A 228 -0.14 7.03 8.82
C VAL A 228 -0.29 6.70 7.33
N VAL A 229 -1.34 5.98 6.95
CA VAL A 229 -1.62 5.63 5.55
C VAL A 229 -1.99 6.87 4.74
N ALA A 230 -2.82 7.76 5.29
CA ALA A 230 -3.21 9.01 4.63
C ALA A 230 -2.01 9.97 4.50
N LYS A 231 -1.20 10.11 5.55
CA LYS A 231 0.04 10.90 5.52
C LYS A 231 1.03 10.34 4.49
N TYR A 232 1.26 9.02 4.50
CA TYR A 232 2.12 8.36 3.51
C TYR A 232 1.60 8.56 2.08
N HIS A 233 0.29 8.41 1.86
CA HIS A 233 -0.34 8.64 0.57
C HIS A 233 0.01 10.04 0.04
N ASN A 234 -0.30 11.07 0.84
CA ASN A 234 -0.17 12.48 0.47
C ASN A 234 1.28 12.95 0.37
N GLU A 235 2.15 12.56 1.31
CA GLU A 235 3.52 13.07 1.39
C GLU A 235 4.48 12.32 0.46
N ILE A 236 4.26 11.01 0.26
CA ILE A 236 5.24 10.11 -0.36
C ILE A 236 4.69 9.43 -1.60
N PHE A 237 3.54 8.74 -1.48
CA PHE A 237 3.10 7.80 -2.51
C PHE A 237 2.69 8.50 -3.81
N VAL A 238 1.84 9.53 -3.73
CA VAL A 238 1.38 10.28 -4.91
C VAL A 238 2.30 11.44 -5.29
N ASN A 239 3.35 11.70 -4.51
CA ASN A 239 4.31 12.76 -4.79
C ASN A 239 4.96 12.53 -6.17
N PRO A 240 4.95 13.54 -7.07
CA PRO A 240 5.51 13.41 -8.42
C PRO A 240 7.04 13.40 -8.43
N LEU A 241 7.69 13.78 -7.33
CA LEU A 241 9.14 13.85 -7.15
C LEU A 241 9.80 14.79 -8.17
N ASN A 242 9.26 16.01 -8.31
CA ASN A 242 9.96 17.08 -9.01
C ASN A 242 11.19 17.53 -8.18
N ASP A 243 12.03 18.40 -8.76
CA ASP A 243 13.32 18.77 -8.16
C ASP A 243 13.17 19.42 -6.77
N ASP A 244 12.15 20.26 -6.59
CA ASP A 244 11.85 20.92 -5.31
C ASP A 244 11.37 19.90 -4.26
N ASP A 245 10.52 18.96 -4.64
CA ASP A 245 10.01 17.91 -3.75
C ASP A 245 11.14 16.98 -3.30
N ILE A 246 12.06 16.60 -4.20
CA ILE A 246 13.23 15.80 -3.86
C ILE A 246 14.11 16.54 -2.84
N GLN A 247 14.32 17.85 -3.03
CA GLN A 247 15.11 18.64 -2.08
C GLN A 247 14.44 18.71 -0.70
N LYS A 248 13.11 18.90 -0.64
CA LYS A 248 12.36 18.87 0.62
C LYS A 248 12.48 17.53 1.32
N ILE A 249 12.36 16.42 0.58
CA ILE A 249 12.51 15.06 1.12
C ILE A 249 13.92 14.88 1.71
N LYS A 250 14.96 15.28 0.98
CA LYS A 250 16.36 15.18 1.46
C LYS A 250 16.68 16.04 2.67
N ASN A 251 15.95 17.15 2.86
CA ASN A 251 16.09 17.98 4.04
C ASN A 251 15.38 17.38 5.26
N TYR A 252 14.35 16.56 5.05
CA TYR A 252 13.49 16.04 6.12
C TYR A 252 13.88 14.63 6.58
N TYR A 253 14.48 13.83 5.70
CA TYR A 253 14.84 12.43 5.94
C TYR A 253 16.34 12.21 5.82
N SER A 254 16.89 11.31 6.64
CA SER A 254 18.29 10.90 6.50
C SER A 254 18.51 10.10 5.21
N PRO A 255 19.75 10.02 4.68
CA PRO A 255 20.05 9.25 3.48
C PRO A 255 19.63 7.77 3.55
N ASP A 256 19.71 7.16 4.73
CA ASP A 256 19.31 5.77 4.94
C ASP A 256 17.78 5.65 5.00
N GLU A 257 17.07 6.58 5.66
CA GLU A 257 15.60 6.63 5.64
C GLU A 257 15.05 6.84 4.22
N VAL A 258 15.66 7.74 3.45
CA VAL A 258 15.30 7.95 2.03
C VAL A 258 15.44 6.63 1.26
N ASN A 259 16.53 5.89 1.47
CA ASN A 259 16.71 4.61 0.78
C ASN A 259 15.67 3.55 1.21
N GLU A 260 15.37 3.44 2.51
CA GLU A 260 14.38 2.49 3.01
C GLU A 260 12.96 2.79 2.52
N ILE A 261 12.58 4.08 2.46
CA ILE A 261 11.26 4.53 1.98
C ILE A 261 11.18 4.40 0.47
N PHE A 262 12.14 4.95 -0.28
CA PHE A 262 11.97 5.18 -1.71
C PHE A 262 12.47 4.05 -2.60
N LYS A 263 13.39 3.17 -2.17
CA LYS A 263 13.79 2.02 -3.00
C LYS A 263 12.60 1.11 -3.35
N PRO A 264 11.77 0.64 -2.40
CA PRO A 264 10.59 -0.17 -2.74
C PRO A 264 9.60 0.64 -3.60
N LEU A 265 9.42 1.92 -3.30
CA LEU A 265 8.52 2.79 -4.06
C LEU A 265 8.96 2.95 -5.53
N THR A 266 10.26 2.98 -5.81
CA THR A 266 10.79 3.06 -7.17
C THR A 266 10.49 1.82 -8.00
N ARG A 267 10.31 0.64 -7.36
CA ARG A 267 9.86 -0.58 -8.04
C ARG A 267 8.38 -0.52 -8.41
N ILE A 268 7.54 -0.10 -7.45
CA ILE A 268 6.09 0.09 -7.69
C ILE A 268 5.86 1.09 -8.84
N LYS A 269 6.55 2.23 -8.78
CA LYS A 269 6.43 3.34 -9.74
C LYS A 269 7.41 3.22 -10.92
N SER A 270 7.98 2.05 -11.16
CA SER A 270 8.90 1.77 -12.27
C SER A 270 8.17 1.74 -13.63
N ASN A 271 8.88 2.12 -14.70
CA ASN A 271 8.44 1.92 -16.09
C ASN A 271 8.37 0.45 -16.50
N SER A 272 9.13 -0.42 -15.84
CA SER A 272 9.12 -1.87 -16.04
C SER A 272 8.11 -2.61 -15.15
N SER A 273 7.41 -1.90 -14.25
CA SER A 273 6.40 -2.55 -13.41
C SER A 273 5.29 -3.15 -14.28
N PRO A 274 4.89 -4.42 -14.04
CA PRO A 274 3.85 -5.08 -14.82
C PRO A 274 2.45 -4.48 -14.59
N TYR A 275 2.34 -3.49 -13.71
CA TYR A 275 1.10 -2.80 -13.38
C TYR A 275 1.26 -1.28 -13.26
N LYS A 276 0.10 -0.62 -13.26
CA LYS A 276 -0.08 0.80 -12.97
C LYS A 276 -0.94 0.92 -11.73
N VAL A 277 -0.62 1.86 -10.86
CA VAL A 277 -1.39 2.12 -9.65
C VAL A 277 -2.15 3.43 -9.85
N GLY A 278 -3.47 3.36 -9.70
CA GLY A 278 -4.36 4.50 -9.64
C GLY A 278 -4.91 4.72 -8.23
N TYR A 279 -5.40 5.92 -7.98
CA TYR A 279 -6.10 6.32 -6.77
C TYR A 279 -7.25 7.26 -7.15
N TYR A 280 -8.23 7.42 -6.27
CA TYR A 280 -9.28 8.43 -6.45
C TYR A 280 -8.89 9.69 -5.69
N ASP A 281 -8.87 10.81 -6.39
CA ASP A 281 -8.61 12.11 -5.80
C ASP A 281 -9.80 12.53 -4.91
N SER A 282 -9.51 13.07 -3.74
CA SER A 282 -10.53 13.42 -2.75
C SER A 282 -11.35 14.66 -3.10
N GLU A 283 -10.87 15.50 -4.02
CA GLU A 283 -11.53 16.76 -4.40
C GLU A 283 -12.51 16.54 -5.57
N ASP A 284 -12.06 15.85 -6.61
CA ASP A 284 -12.84 15.67 -7.85
C ASP A 284 -13.38 14.25 -8.06
N PHE A 285 -13.03 13.30 -7.18
CA PHE A 285 -13.41 11.88 -7.24
C PHE A 285 -13.00 11.19 -8.55
N ASN A 286 -12.08 11.78 -9.31
CA ASN A 286 -11.56 11.18 -10.53
C ASN A 286 -10.43 10.22 -10.22
N LYS A 287 -10.37 9.14 -10.98
CA LYS A 287 -9.25 8.20 -10.94
C LYS A 287 -8.01 8.86 -11.55
N LYS A 288 -6.96 9.03 -10.76
CA LYS A 288 -5.63 9.50 -11.19
C LYS A 288 -4.62 8.37 -11.10
N PHE A 289 -3.67 8.31 -12.03
CA PHE A 289 -2.56 7.37 -11.96
C PHE A 289 -1.36 8.00 -11.27
N VAL A 290 -0.70 7.21 -10.43
CA VAL A 290 0.52 7.62 -9.76
C VAL A 290 1.63 7.82 -10.80
N SER A 291 2.32 8.95 -10.72
CA SER A 291 3.43 9.29 -11.62
C SER A 291 4.55 8.24 -11.56
N LYS A 292 5.12 7.87 -12.69
CA LYS A 292 6.29 6.97 -12.73
C LYS A 292 7.53 7.68 -12.19
N ILE A 293 8.45 6.92 -11.60
CA ILE A 293 9.76 7.42 -11.14
C ILE A 293 10.81 7.02 -12.17
N VAL A 294 11.38 8.02 -12.85
CA VAL A 294 12.40 7.84 -13.90
C VAL A 294 13.83 7.90 -13.35
N ASN A 295 14.82 7.44 -14.10
CA ASN A 295 16.24 7.42 -13.71
C ASN A 295 16.74 8.75 -13.13
N LYS A 296 16.43 9.87 -13.78
CA LYS A 296 16.82 11.21 -13.28
C LYS A 296 16.34 11.48 -11.85
N GLN A 297 15.12 11.09 -11.52
CA GLN A 297 14.57 11.24 -10.17
C GLN A 297 15.25 10.25 -9.20
N ARG A 298 15.45 8.99 -9.63
CA ARG A 298 16.16 7.98 -8.83
C ARG A 298 17.55 8.45 -8.43
N GLN A 299 18.30 9.03 -9.36
CA GLN A 299 19.65 9.55 -9.12
C GLN A 299 19.70 10.71 -8.14
N LYS A 300 18.73 11.63 -8.27
CA LYS A 300 18.64 12.79 -7.40
C LYS A 300 18.14 12.42 -6.02
N LEU A 301 17.34 11.37 -5.89
CA LEU A 301 16.70 10.98 -4.63
C LEU A 301 17.55 9.99 -3.83
N LEU A 302 17.95 8.88 -4.45
CA LEU A 302 18.57 7.76 -3.75
C LEU A 302 20.06 8.00 -3.50
N THR A 303 20.54 7.45 -2.39
CA THR A 303 21.95 7.49 -2.01
C THR A 303 22.57 6.12 -2.28
N PHE A 304 23.62 6.09 -3.10
CA PHE A 304 24.27 4.86 -3.52
C PHE A 304 25.56 4.68 -2.73
N LYS A 305 25.61 3.67 -1.85
CA LYS A 305 26.85 3.21 -1.24
C LYS A 305 27.48 2.22 -2.23
N PRO A 306 28.67 2.49 -2.79
CA PRO A 306 29.33 1.54 -3.68
C PRO A 306 29.63 0.26 -2.92
N ILE A 307 29.11 -0.87 -3.41
CA ILE A 307 29.44 -2.21 -2.91
C ILE A 307 30.63 -2.67 -3.75
N THR A 308 31.76 -2.96 -3.12
CA THR A 308 32.94 -3.48 -3.82
C THR A 308 32.78 -4.97 -4.13
N GLN A 309 33.55 -5.49 -5.07
CA GLN A 309 33.53 -6.92 -5.41
C GLN A 309 33.94 -7.81 -4.22
N GLU A 310 34.69 -7.24 -3.26
CA GLU A 310 35.09 -7.85 -1.99
C GLU A 310 33.92 -7.94 -0.99
N ASP A 311 32.98 -6.99 -1.05
CA ASP A 311 31.73 -7.02 -0.28
C ASP A 311 30.70 -8.02 -0.85
N ILE A 312 30.86 -8.44 -2.11
CA ILE A 312 30.09 -9.51 -2.78
C ILE A 312 30.74 -10.89 -2.49
N GLY A 313 31.30 -11.06 -1.28
CA GLY A 313 31.78 -12.34 -0.76
C GLY A 313 30.68 -13.14 -0.06
N GLU A 314 30.98 -14.39 0.31
CA GLU A 314 30.12 -15.21 1.19
C GLU A 314 29.93 -14.47 2.54
N LEU A 315 28.83 -13.74 2.68
CA LEU A 315 28.40 -13.20 3.98
C LEU A 315 27.96 -14.36 4.87
N GLU A 316 28.89 -14.85 5.68
CA GLU A 316 28.71 -15.94 6.64
C GLU A 316 28.48 -15.40 8.06
N ASN A 317 27.27 -15.59 8.61
CA ASN A 317 27.09 -15.53 10.06
C ASN A 317 27.57 -16.87 10.66
N SER A 318 28.70 -16.87 11.36
CA SER A 318 29.25 -18.06 12.02
C SER A 318 29.31 -17.87 13.55
N ILE A 319 28.56 -18.71 14.29
CA ILE A 319 28.77 -18.84 15.73
C ILE A 319 29.90 -19.86 15.93
N THR A 320 31.07 -19.34 16.28
CA THR A 320 32.25 -20.16 16.53
C THR A 320 32.44 -20.35 18.03
N HIS A 321 32.39 -21.59 18.50
CA HIS A 321 32.84 -21.91 19.85
C HIS A 321 34.32 -22.29 19.82
N ARG A 322 35.14 -21.55 20.57
CA ARG A 322 36.56 -21.85 20.79
C ARG A 322 36.73 -22.39 22.21
N ARG A 323 37.22 -23.62 22.33
CA ARG A 323 37.78 -24.12 23.60
C ARG A 323 39.29 -24.07 23.51
N SER A 324 39.92 -23.34 24.42
CA SER A 324 41.34 -23.43 24.69
C SER A 324 41.58 -24.65 25.60
N SER A 325 42.26 -25.68 25.10
CA SER A 325 42.87 -26.70 25.97
C SER A 325 44.31 -26.27 26.30
N GLN A 326 44.82 -26.68 27.46
CA GLN A 326 46.16 -26.33 27.95
C GLN A 326 47.31 -26.91 27.09
N ASP A 327 47.02 -27.76 26.09
CA ASP A 327 48.01 -28.42 25.21
C ASP A 327 48.02 -27.89 23.75
N GLY A 328 47.75 -26.60 23.57
CA GLY A 328 48.18 -25.87 22.37
C GLY A 328 47.42 -26.13 21.06
N LYS A 329 46.43 -27.02 21.01
CA LYS A 329 45.52 -27.16 19.86
C LYS A 329 44.14 -26.57 20.16
N VAL A 330 43.88 -25.38 19.61
CA VAL A 330 42.56 -24.74 19.62
C VAL A 330 41.63 -25.51 18.69
N HIS A 331 40.65 -26.22 19.24
CA HIS A 331 39.57 -26.80 18.44
C HIS A 331 38.52 -25.74 18.14
N LYS A 332 38.31 -25.47 16.85
CA LYS A 332 37.26 -24.59 16.32
C LYS A 332 36.11 -25.47 15.81
N THR A 333 34.93 -25.34 16.41
CA THR A 333 33.73 -26.04 15.91
C THR A 333 32.69 -24.99 15.52
N THR A 334 32.30 -24.98 14.24
CA THR A 334 31.21 -24.14 13.74
C THR A 334 29.88 -24.73 14.19
N ILE A 335 29.13 -23.99 15.01
CA ILE A 335 27.86 -24.49 15.58
C ILE A 335 26.68 -24.19 14.64
N PHE A 336 26.79 -23.14 13.84
CA PHE A 336 25.73 -22.69 12.94
C PHE A 336 26.33 -22.00 11.72
N LYS A 337 25.84 -22.35 10.52
CA LYS A 337 26.21 -21.74 9.23
C LYS A 337 24.93 -21.41 8.48
N GLN A 338 24.72 -20.13 8.17
CA GLN A 338 23.61 -19.69 7.33
C GLN A 338 24.17 -18.84 6.18
N GLN A 339 23.94 -19.29 4.95
CA GLN A 339 24.28 -18.55 3.73
C GLN A 339 23.19 -17.51 3.42
N MET A 340 23.58 -16.36 2.89
CA MET A 340 22.63 -15.35 2.40
C MET A 340 21.78 -15.94 1.27
N LYS A 341 20.46 -15.83 1.42
CA LYS A 341 19.49 -16.30 0.41
C LYS A 341 19.21 -15.26 -0.66
N SER A 342 19.39 -13.97 -0.35
CA SER A 342 19.17 -12.88 -1.31
C SER A 342 19.89 -11.60 -0.89
N ALA A 343 20.25 -10.77 -1.87
CA ALA A 343 20.79 -9.42 -1.65
C ALA A 343 20.36 -8.48 -2.79
N GLU A 344 20.16 -7.19 -2.49
CA GLU A 344 19.74 -6.18 -3.47
C GLU A 344 20.61 -4.93 -3.34
N TRP A 345 21.12 -4.43 -4.46
CA TRP A 345 21.86 -3.18 -4.50
C TRP A 345 21.73 -2.49 -5.85
N ASN A 346 22.33 -1.30 -5.91
CA ASN A 346 22.33 -0.45 -7.09
C ASN A 346 23.73 0.12 -7.29
N PHE A 347 24.11 0.32 -8.54
CA PHE A 347 25.32 1.07 -8.88
C PHE A 347 25.03 2.07 -10.00
N LYS A 348 25.88 3.10 -10.07
CA LYS A 348 25.87 4.07 -11.16
C LYS A 348 26.90 3.67 -12.20
N THR A 349 26.54 3.78 -13.46
CA THR A 349 27.48 3.68 -14.58
C THR A 349 27.11 4.71 -15.64
N ASN A 350 28.09 5.25 -16.34
CA ASN A 350 27.90 6.08 -17.53
C ASN A 350 28.41 5.39 -18.78
N GLN A 351 28.66 4.08 -18.75
CA GLN A 351 29.13 3.33 -19.90
C GLN A 351 28.50 1.93 -19.97
N ILE A 352 28.34 1.44 -21.19
CA ILE A 352 27.97 0.06 -21.48
C ILE A 352 29.10 -0.62 -22.24
N GLU A 353 29.44 -1.85 -21.85
CA GLU A 353 30.56 -2.63 -22.37
C GLU A 353 30.08 -3.95 -23.00
N PRO A 354 29.49 -3.90 -24.21
CA PRO A 354 29.09 -5.11 -24.95
C PRO A 354 30.30 -5.97 -25.32
N ALA A 355 30.14 -7.29 -25.33
CA ALA A 355 31.25 -8.25 -25.47
C ALA A 355 32.01 -8.16 -26.82
N ASP A 356 31.30 -7.82 -27.90
CA ASP A 356 31.82 -7.84 -29.27
C ASP A 356 31.77 -6.46 -29.96
N HIS A 357 31.53 -5.39 -29.19
CA HIS A 357 31.39 -4.03 -29.73
C HIS A 357 32.16 -3.02 -28.87
N SER A 358 32.44 -1.84 -29.44
CA SER A 358 33.08 -0.77 -28.70
C SER A 358 32.21 -0.30 -27.53
N PRO A 359 32.80 0.07 -26.38
CA PRO A 359 32.06 0.65 -25.28
C PRO A 359 31.30 1.90 -25.73
N ILE A 360 30.07 2.06 -25.25
CA ILE A 360 29.27 3.26 -25.51
C ILE A 360 29.24 4.09 -24.23
N ILE A 361 29.71 5.33 -24.34
CA ILE A 361 29.65 6.31 -23.26
C ILE A 361 28.28 6.98 -23.30
N LEU A 362 27.63 7.05 -22.16
CA LEU A 362 26.35 7.70 -21.95
C LEU A 362 26.58 9.16 -21.52
N ASN A 363 25.73 10.07 -22.00
CA ASN A 363 25.71 11.48 -21.64
C ASN A 363 25.34 11.73 -20.17
N GLU A 364 24.66 10.78 -19.55
CA GLU A 364 24.28 10.81 -18.14
C GLU A 364 24.51 9.43 -17.52
N ASP A 365 24.73 9.40 -16.20
CA ASP A 365 24.74 8.14 -15.47
C ASP A 365 23.40 7.41 -15.66
N ILE A 366 23.40 6.11 -15.46
CA ILE A 366 22.20 5.29 -15.23
C ILE A 366 22.34 4.59 -13.89
N VAL A 367 21.21 4.38 -13.22
CA VAL A 367 21.13 3.56 -12.01
C VAL A 367 20.71 2.15 -12.41
N VAL A 368 21.65 1.22 -12.27
CA VAL A 368 21.42 -0.21 -12.55
C VAL A 368 21.03 -0.92 -11.26
N ASP A 369 20.00 -1.75 -11.34
CA ASP A 369 19.52 -2.62 -10.26
C ASP A 369 20.24 -3.97 -10.31
N VAL A 370 20.69 -4.47 -9.17
CA VAL A 370 21.24 -5.82 -9.04
C VAL A 370 20.51 -6.56 -7.92
N ASN A 371 19.96 -7.71 -8.26
CA ASN A 371 19.30 -8.62 -7.32
C ASN A 371 20.00 -9.98 -7.35
N PHE A 372 20.51 -10.42 -6.21
CA PHE A 372 21.03 -11.76 -5.99
C PHE A 372 19.97 -12.62 -5.31
N ASN A 373 19.77 -13.82 -5.83
CA ASN A 373 18.98 -14.88 -5.22
C ASN A 373 19.77 -16.19 -5.26
N SER A 374 19.85 -16.92 -4.16
CA SER A 374 20.64 -18.16 -4.08
C SER A 374 20.20 -19.25 -5.07
N ASN A 375 18.96 -19.19 -5.56
CA ASN A 375 18.40 -20.17 -6.49
C ASN A 375 18.61 -19.79 -7.96
N THR A 376 18.58 -18.49 -8.29
CA THR A 376 18.63 -18.01 -9.69
C THR A 376 19.89 -17.23 -10.05
N GLY A 377 20.71 -16.85 -9.06
CA GLY A 377 21.94 -16.06 -9.26
C GLY A 377 21.70 -14.56 -9.21
N PHE A 378 22.47 -13.82 -9.99
CA PHE A 378 22.43 -12.36 -10.12
C PHE A 378 21.55 -11.96 -11.29
N THR A 379 20.60 -11.06 -11.05
CA THR A 379 19.81 -10.38 -12.06
C THR A 379 20.22 -8.92 -12.09
N VAL A 380 20.68 -8.46 -13.25
CA VAL A 380 21.10 -7.07 -13.49
C VAL A 380 20.06 -6.43 -14.40
N SER A 381 19.46 -5.32 -13.99
CA SER A 381 18.36 -4.71 -14.74
C SER A 381 18.37 -3.17 -14.77
N TYR A 382 17.74 -2.63 -15.80
CA TYR A 382 17.51 -1.21 -15.98
C TYR A 382 16.07 -0.95 -16.43
N SER A 383 15.27 -0.43 -15.50
CA SER A 383 13.82 -0.33 -15.60
C SER A 383 13.31 0.61 -16.69
N ASP A 384 13.98 1.74 -16.92
CA ASP A 384 13.56 2.73 -17.92
C ASP A 384 13.57 2.15 -19.34
N PHE A 385 14.41 1.16 -19.59
CA PHE A 385 14.46 0.43 -20.86
C PHE A 385 13.93 -1.00 -20.75
N ARG A 386 13.38 -1.43 -19.61
CA ARG A 386 12.84 -2.80 -19.43
C ARG A 386 13.84 -3.89 -19.85
N ILE A 387 15.12 -3.70 -19.53
CA ILE A 387 16.19 -4.66 -19.82
C ILE A 387 16.57 -5.38 -18.54
N GLU A 388 16.75 -6.69 -18.60
CA GLU A 388 17.23 -7.49 -17.49
C GLU A 388 17.95 -8.75 -17.97
N ASN A 389 19.06 -9.09 -17.31
CA ASN A 389 19.77 -10.34 -17.57
C ASN A 389 20.07 -11.08 -16.26
N THR A 390 19.78 -12.37 -16.23
CA THR A 390 20.01 -13.24 -15.07
C THR A 390 21.09 -14.28 -15.35
N ASN A 391 22.07 -14.38 -14.45
CA ASN A 391 23.10 -15.42 -14.50
C ASN A 391 23.58 -15.81 -13.10
N ILE A 392 24.06 -17.04 -12.94
CA ILE A 392 24.65 -17.53 -11.69
C ILE A 392 25.89 -16.70 -11.29
N GLU A 393 26.66 -16.21 -12.26
CA GLU A 393 27.85 -15.38 -12.03
C GLU A 393 27.55 -13.90 -12.30
N TYR A 394 27.90 -13.01 -11.37
CA TYR A 394 27.70 -11.57 -11.48
C TYR A 394 28.32 -10.98 -12.76
N THR A 395 29.55 -11.38 -13.11
CA THR A 395 30.24 -10.87 -14.29
C THR A 395 29.57 -11.28 -15.60
N LYS A 396 28.99 -12.50 -15.66
CA LYS A 396 28.23 -12.97 -16.82
C LYS A 396 26.87 -12.27 -16.90
N ALA A 397 26.19 -12.06 -15.78
CA ALA A 397 24.93 -11.31 -15.74
C ALA A 397 25.14 -9.86 -16.22
N LEU A 398 26.20 -9.19 -15.75
CA LEU A 398 26.53 -7.83 -16.15
C LEU A 398 26.87 -7.73 -17.64
N LYS A 399 27.67 -8.67 -18.18
CA LYS A 399 27.97 -8.72 -19.62
C LYS A 399 26.71 -8.99 -20.46
N GLY A 400 25.85 -9.90 -20.02
CA GLY A 400 24.57 -10.17 -20.66
C GLY A 400 23.68 -8.92 -20.70
N PHE A 401 23.59 -8.21 -19.59
CA PHE A 401 22.88 -6.92 -19.50
C PHE A 401 23.43 -5.89 -20.49
N TYR A 402 24.76 -5.70 -20.58
CA TYR A 402 25.34 -4.75 -21.54
C TYR A 402 25.05 -5.12 -23.01
N ASN A 403 25.08 -6.42 -23.34
CA ASN A 403 24.72 -6.89 -24.67
C ASN A 403 23.25 -6.60 -24.98
N GLU A 404 22.33 -6.94 -24.08
CA GLU A 404 20.91 -6.67 -24.29
C GLU A 404 20.62 -5.18 -24.43
N PHE A 405 21.29 -4.34 -23.64
CA PHE A 405 21.13 -2.90 -23.74
C PHE A 405 21.62 -2.37 -25.10
N TYR A 406 22.80 -2.79 -25.53
CA TYR A 406 23.30 -2.46 -26.86
C TYR A 406 22.33 -2.87 -27.97
N PHE A 407 21.84 -4.12 -27.95
CA PHE A 407 20.93 -4.61 -28.97
C PHE A 407 19.57 -3.91 -28.95
N LYS A 408 19.04 -3.55 -27.77
CA LYS A 408 17.81 -2.77 -27.67
C LYS A 408 17.98 -1.39 -28.30
N LEU A 409 19.06 -0.68 -27.97
CA LEU A 409 19.36 0.63 -28.57
C LEU A 409 19.52 0.55 -30.09
N LYS A 410 20.25 -0.46 -30.57
CA LYS A 410 20.46 -0.72 -32.01
C LYS A 410 19.17 -1.08 -32.75
N HIS A 411 18.30 -1.85 -32.11
CA HIS A 411 16.98 -2.15 -32.66
C HIS A 411 16.17 -0.85 -32.81
N LEU A 412 16.09 -0.05 -31.73
CA LEU A 412 15.41 1.23 -31.76
C LEU A 412 16.01 2.19 -32.79
N SER A 413 17.32 2.19 -33.04
CA SER A 413 17.91 3.08 -34.06
C SER A 413 17.51 2.69 -35.49
N LYS A 414 17.35 1.39 -35.77
CA LYS A 414 17.11 0.86 -37.13
C LYS A 414 15.64 0.68 -37.50
N THR A 415 14.73 0.62 -36.53
CA THR A 415 13.31 0.37 -36.81
C THR A 415 12.65 1.64 -37.39
N ASP A 416 12.24 1.60 -38.66
CA ASP A 416 11.57 2.72 -39.34
C ASP A 416 10.16 3.01 -38.79
N PHE A 417 9.45 1.98 -38.35
CA PHE A 417 8.10 2.09 -37.79
C PHE A 417 8.10 1.69 -36.31
N LYS A 418 8.13 2.70 -35.44
CA LYS A 418 8.07 2.53 -33.98
C LYS A 418 6.64 2.66 -33.49
N ASN A 419 6.23 1.79 -32.59
CA ASN A 419 5.01 2.03 -31.81
C ASN A 419 5.23 3.17 -30.78
N ASP A 420 4.16 3.63 -30.12
CA ASP A 420 4.22 4.74 -29.16
C ASP A 420 5.20 4.51 -28.00
N GLU A 421 5.40 3.26 -27.56
CA GLU A 421 6.37 2.92 -26.52
C GLU A 421 7.79 2.93 -27.06
N GLU A 422 8.04 2.31 -28.21
CA GLU A 422 9.35 2.30 -28.88
C GLU A 422 9.80 3.71 -29.26
N GLN A 423 8.86 4.58 -29.64
CA GLN A 423 9.16 5.98 -29.93
C GLN A 423 9.63 6.71 -28.66
N LYS A 424 8.99 6.48 -27.52
CA LYS A 424 9.40 7.05 -26.22
C LYS A 424 10.76 6.51 -25.78
N ASP A 425 10.96 5.20 -25.85
CA ASP A 425 12.23 4.55 -25.55
C ASP A 425 13.34 5.10 -26.45
N TRP A 426 13.05 5.34 -27.74
CA TRP A 426 14.02 5.91 -28.66
C TRP A 426 14.36 7.37 -28.35
N GLU A 427 13.38 8.19 -27.99
CA GLU A 427 13.63 9.57 -27.56
C GLU A 427 14.46 9.64 -26.27
N ALA A 428 14.22 8.74 -25.32
CA ALA A 428 15.06 8.58 -24.14
C ALA A 428 16.48 8.09 -24.53
N GLY A 429 16.57 7.12 -25.44
CA GLY A 429 17.82 6.53 -25.91
C GLY A 429 18.74 7.55 -26.58
N LYS A 430 18.18 8.40 -27.45
CA LYS A 430 18.92 9.52 -28.08
C LYS A 430 19.52 10.48 -27.07
N LYS A 431 18.81 10.77 -25.98
CA LYS A 431 19.32 11.63 -24.90
C LYS A 431 20.47 10.96 -24.15
N LEU A 432 20.37 9.64 -23.92
CA LEU A 432 21.38 8.84 -23.23
C LEU A 432 22.68 8.69 -24.03
N ILE A 433 22.64 8.36 -25.32
CA ILE A 433 23.87 8.03 -26.09
C ILE A 433 24.53 9.24 -26.75
N GLY A 434 23.82 10.36 -26.93
CA GLY A 434 24.33 11.60 -27.52
C GLY A 434 24.62 11.54 -29.03
N ASN A 435 25.23 10.46 -29.50
CA ASN A 435 25.48 10.17 -30.91
C ASN A 435 24.90 8.79 -31.31
N PRO A 436 23.70 8.77 -31.90
CA PRO A 436 23.06 7.56 -32.43
C PRO A 436 23.85 6.78 -33.47
N ASP A 437 24.79 7.44 -34.17
CA ASP A 437 25.56 6.83 -35.26
C ASP A 437 26.61 5.81 -34.75
N LEU A 438 26.77 5.69 -33.43
CA LEU A 438 27.66 4.73 -32.77
C LEU A 438 27.03 3.32 -32.59
N LEU A 439 25.77 3.11 -32.99
CA LEU A 439 24.99 1.87 -32.83
C LEU A 439 24.89 1.04 -34.12
#